data_AF-A0A087HAM6-F1
#
_entry.id   AF-A0A087HAM6-F1
#
_cell.length_a   1.000
_cell.length_b   1.000
_cell.length_c   1.000
_cell.angle_alpha   90.00
_cell.angle_beta   90.00
_cell.angle_gamma   90.00
#
_symmetry.space_group_name_H-M   'P 1'
#
loop_
_entity.id
_entity.type
_entity.pdbx_description
1 polymer ?
#
loop_
_entity_poly.entity_id
_entity_poly.type
_entity_poly.pdbx_seq_one_letter_code
_entity_poly.pdbx_strand_id
1 'polypeptide(L)'
;MFPESSTSKTKLETTDPLSFLHGFTGSRIVHSNQSKLSYYYPSCHMMDYIVHSMNTTLCDSFYFKRATPNYHPYILRLYCGVLFWIQCLRAGNDVNVLTNVQHEFLNGVFVNHPLETLPVPVPLLKLIETLCSSQPEFPPHHGKVYPRIPVQPGPSRRDAFMRNDVLESHFLPNVPGIFALLEDLNRLFSQDPPVYPKRDKHIPVTENAVSTFGHKTFGLHADRTEAEKWSLVSPGLQYPCEADQKLNEAFAERYHDFEFPVTAATDSLSKISSFLHMKRKMAWFTHVKEVANSVAASFEGSGTLDDCSPHGVVSNQVMACLSLPKHLPEPPTCTADKCATYEFSYKLKSTAHNLPALAEAAAAFSQTHIRMFPNHPYLRTFG
;
A
#
# COMPACT_ATOMS: atom_id res chain seq x y z
N MET A 1 45.60 -73.34 53.95
CA MET A 1 45.54 -71.93 53.52
C MET A 1 45.69 -71.92 52.02
N PHE A 2 44.59 -71.76 51.29
CA PHE A 2 44.56 -71.68 49.82
C PHE A 2 44.18 -70.25 49.42
N PRO A 3 44.80 -69.65 48.39
CA PRO A 3 44.36 -68.38 47.86
C PRO A 3 43.29 -68.61 46.78
N GLU A 4 42.12 -68.00 46.93
CA GLU A 4 41.09 -67.97 45.90
C GLU A 4 41.30 -66.79 44.96
N SER A 5 41.14 -67.08 43.66
CA SER A 5 41.39 -66.20 42.54
C SER A 5 40.21 -65.26 42.29
N SER A 6 40.46 -63.96 42.09
CA SER A 6 39.44 -63.02 41.62
C SER A 6 39.64 -62.72 40.12
N THR A 7 38.73 -63.25 39.31
CA THR A 7 38.60 -62.93 37.88
C THR A 7 37.87 -61.60 37.70
N SER A 8 38.50 -60.71 36.94
CA SER A 8 37.99 -59.44 36.44
C SER A 8 36.80 -59.62 35.49
N LYS A 9 35.77 -58.79 35.66
CA LYS A 9 34.79 -58.48 34.62
C LYS A 9 34.73 -56.97 34.45
N THR A 10 35.47 -56.47 33.46
CA THR A 10 35.39 -55.09 33.00
C THR A 10 34.04 -54.90 32.31
N LYS A 11 33.14 -54.15 32.93
CA LYS A 11 31.88 -53.71 32.31
C LYS A 11 32.23 -52.64 31.28
N LEU A 12 31.88 -52.88 30.02
CA LEU A 12 31.95 -51.88 28.96
C LEU A 12 30.89 -50.80 29.28
N GLU A 13 31.31 -49.61 29.66
CA GLU A 13 30.43 -48.45 29.79
C GLU A 13 29.95 -48.04 28.39
N THR A 14 28.69 -48.32 28.09
CA THR A 14 27.97 -47.69 26.98
C THR A 14 27.81 -46.21 27.30
N THR A 15 28.70 -45.40 26.74
CA THR A 15 28.55 -43.94 26.64
C THR A 15 27.32 -43.65 25.79
N ASP A 16 26.32 -43.04 26.43
CA ASP A 16 25.11 -42.54 25.78
C ASP A 16 25.51 -41.44 24.78
N PRO A 17 25.32 -41.63 23.46
CA PRO A 17 25.72 -40.66 22.43
C PRO A 17 24.93 -39.35 22.48
N LEU A 18 23.97 -39.22 23.41
CA LEU A 18 23.21 -38.00 23.66
C LEU A 18 23.75 -37.17 24.85
N SER A 19 24.82 -37.59 25.52
CA SER A 19 25.38 -36.88 26.70
C SER A 19 25.93 -35.49 26.40
N PHE A 20 26.19 -35.14 25.14
CA PHE A 20 26.60 -33.79 24.73
C PHE A 20 25.44 -32.77 24.74
N LEU A 21 24.18 -33.23 24.82
CA LEU A 21 23.01 -32.34 24.85
C LEU A 21 22.61 -31.92 26.28
N HIS A 22 23.23 -32.50 27.31
CA HIS A 22 22.93 -32.17 28.71
C HIS A 22 23.44 -30.80 29.18
N GLY A 23 24.22 -30.10 28.35
CA GLY A 23 24.69 -28.72 28.59
C GLY A 23 23.69 -27.62 28.28
N PHE A 24 22.55 -27.92 27.65
CA PHE A 24 21.54 -26.92 27.25
C PHE A 24 20.20 -27.04 28.01
N THR A 25 20.04 -28.05 28.87
CA THR A 25 18.91 -28.16 29.80
C THR A 25 19.12 -27.26 31.00
N GLY A 26 19.01 -25.94 30.81
CA GLY A 26 19.20 -24.97 31.88
C GLY A 26 19.10 -23.50 31.46
N SER A 27 19.01 -23.20 30.17
CA SER A 27 18.68 -21.87 29.70
C SER A 27 17.17 -21.64 29.87
N ARG A 28 16.76 -21.28 31.09
CA ARG A 28 15.44 -20.70 31.33
C ARG A 28 15.44 -19.36 30.59
N ILE A 29 14.94 -19.35 29.36
CA ILE A 29 14.73 -18.11 28.61
C ILE A 29 13.76 -17.30 29.45
N VAL A 30 14.28 -16.25 30.10
CA VAL A 30 13.47 -15.26 30.78
C VAL A 30 12.82 -14.45 29.67
N HIS A 31 11.66 -14.89 29.20
CA HIS A 31 10.81 -14.11 28.32
C HIS A 31 10.37 -12.87 29.11
N SER A 32 10.74 -11.68 28.66
CA SER A 32 10.22 -10.46 29.27
C SER A 32 8.70 -10.45 29.08
N ASN A 33 7.96 -10.29 30.18
CA ASN A 33 6.48 -10.20 30.19
C ASN A 33 5.95 -8.88 29.60
N GLN A 34 6.57 -8.35 28.56
CA GLN A 34 6.07 -7.18 27.86
C GLN A 34 5.49 -7.65 26.53
N SER A 35 4.16 -7.79 26.50
CA SER A 35 3.29 -7.90 25.33
C SER A 35 3.41 -6.66 24.42
N LYS A 36 4.63 -6.33 23.99
CA LYS A 36 4.92 -5.13 23.21
C LYS A 36 4.28 -5.28 21.84
N LEU A 37 3.38 -4.35 21.52
CA LEU A 37 2.79 -4.24 20.19
C LEU A 37 3.91 -4.09 19.14
N SER A 38 3.78 -4.86 18.07
CA SER A 38 4.69 -4.82 16.93
C SER A 38 3.98 -4.20 15.72
N TYR A 39 4.75 -3.63 14.80
CA TYR A 39 4.17 -3.00 13.61
C TYR A 39 5.08 -3.16 12.40
N TYR A 40 4.50 -2.97 11.22
CA TYR A 40 5.20 -2.86 9.95
C TYR A 40 4.66 -1.66 9.17
N TYR A 41 5.42 -1.17 8.20
CA TYR A 41 4.93 -0.15 7.27
C TYR A 41 4.35 -0.83 6.02
N PRO A 42 3.04 -0.66 5.75
CA PRO A 42 2.42 -1.38 4.66
C PRO A 42 2.83 -0.78 3.31
N SER A 43 2.93 -1.63 2.28
CA SER A 43 3.15 -1.22 0.90
C SER A 43 1.88 -1.38 0.06
N CYS A 44 1.62 -0.39 -0.81
CA CYS A 44 0.52 -0.43 -1.76
C CYS A 44 0.95 -0.70 -3.21
N HIS A 45 2.22 -1.02 -3.49
CA HIS A 45 2.68 -1.30 -4.86
C HIS A 45 1.89 -2.42 -5.54
N MET A 46 1.59 -3.49 -4.80
CA MET A 46 0.77 -4.58 -5.33
C MET A 46 -0.69 -4.16 -5.55
N MET A 47 -1.25 -3.34 -4.65
CA MET A 47 -2.59 -2.77 -4.83
C MET A 47 -2.64 -1.98 -6.14
N ASP A 48 -1.67 -1.10 -6.37
CA ASP A 48 -1.63 -0.29 -7.59
C ASP A 48 -1.41 -1.14 -8.85
N TYR A 49 -0.61 -2.21 -8.77
CA TYR A 49 -0.45 -3.15 -9.88
C TYR A 49 -1.78 -3.85 -10.24
N ILE A 50 -2.51 -4.31 -9.22
CA ILE A 50 -3.83 -4.93 -9.41
C ILE A 50 -4.81 -3.90 -9.97
N VAL A 51 -4.85 -2.68 -9.43
CA VAL A 51 -5.70 -1.59 -9.93
C VAL A 51 -5.36 -1.23 -11.37
N HIS A 52 -4.07 -1.16 -11.74
CA HIS A 52 -3.65 -0.92 -13.11
C HIS A 52 -4.13 -2.02 -14.08
N SER A 53 -4.03 -3.28 -13.65
CA SER A 53 -4.50 -4.44 -14.42
C SER A 53 -6.02 -4.45 -14.58
N MET A 54 -6.76 -4.14 -13.52
CA MET A 54 -8.21 -3.95 -13.56
C MET A 54 -8.58 -2.80 -14.50
N ASN A 55 -7.92 -1.64 -14.37
CA ASN A 55 -8.18 -0.47 -15.19
C ASN A 55 -7.98 -0.75 -16.67
N THR A 56 -6.90 -1.45 -17.03
CA THR A 56 -6.63 -1.87 -18.40
C THR A 56 -7.78 -2.69 -18.96
N THR A 57 -8.18 -3.74 -18.22
CA THR A 57 -9.29 -4.64 -18.61
C THR A 57 -10.60 -3.89 -18.79
N LEU A 58 -10.95 -3.00 -17.86
CA LEU A 58 -12.20 -2.23 -17.86
C LEU A 58 -12.21 -1.17 -18.97
N CYS A 59 -11.09 -0.51 -19.24
CA CYS A 59 -10.98 0.45 -20.35
C CYS A 59 -11.11 -0.22 -21.71
N ASP A 60 -10.70 -1.49 -21.85
CA ASP A 60 -10.85 -2.26 -23.09
C ASP A 60 -12.25 -2.86 -23.25
N SER A 61 -13.03 -2.96 -22.16
CA SER A 61 -14.41 -3.46 -22.20
C SER A 61 -15.40 -2.42 -22.72
N PHE A 62 -15.89 -2.63 -23.94
CA PHE A 62 -16.93 -1.78 -24.55
C PHE A 62 -18.21 -1.71 -23.71
N TYR A 63 -18.69 -2.86 -23.22
CA TYR A 63 -19.93 -2.96 -22.45
C TYR A 63 -19.82 -2.22 -21.11
N PHE A 64 -18.68 -2.36 -20.43
CA PHE A 64 -18.44 -1.67 -19.17
C PHE A 64 -18.43 -0.15 -19.35
N LYS A 65 -17.65 0.37 -20.32
CA LYS A 65 -17.60 1.82 -20.60
C LYS A 65 -18.99 2.41 -20.89
N ARG A 66 -19.84 1.65 -21.59
CA ARG A 66 -21.21 2.08 -21.89
C ARG A 66 -22.13 2.04 -20.66
N ALA A 67 -21.98 1.05 -19.78
CA ALA A 67 -22.78 0.90 -18.58
C ALA A 67 -22.35 1.84 -17.44
N THR A 68 -21.09 2.26 -17.43
CA THR A 68 -20.50 3.09 -16.37
C THR A 68 -19.87 4.35 -16.96
N PRO A 69 -20.67 5.33 -17.40
CA PRO A 69 -20.17 6.52 -18.09
C PRO A 69 -19.35 7.47 -17.20
N ASN A 70 -19.44 7.32 -15.88
CA ASN A 70 -18.65 8.10 -14.91
C ASN A 70 -17.29 7.44 -14.62
N TYR A 71 -17.01 6.27 -15.17
CA TYR A 71 -15.76 5.58 -14.90
C TYR A 71 -14.57 6.31 -15.54
N HIS A 72 -13.52 6.48 -14.74
CA HIS A 72 -12.21 6.86 -15.22
C HIS A 72 -11.13 6.18 -14.34
N PRO A 73 -10.00 5.70 -14.89
CA PRO A 73 -8.99 4.95 -14.13
C PRO A 73 -8.49 5.65 -12.86
N TYR A 74 -8.31 6.96 -12.91
CA TYR A 74 -7.87 7.74 -11.74
C TYR A 74 -8.90 7.79 -10.62
N ILE A 75 -10.20 7.64 -10.93
CA ILE A 75 -11.26 7.54 -9.93
C ILE A 75 -11.11 6.25 -9.14
N LEU A 76 -10.85 5.14 -9.82
CA LEU A 76 -10.61 3.86 -9.14
C LEU A 76 -9.31 3.90 -8.31
N ARG A 77 -8.22 4.46 -8.85
CA ARG A 77 -6.98 4.66 -8.09
C ARG A 77 -7.21 5.49 -6.82
N LEU A 78 -7.97 6.59 -6.94
CA LEU A 78 -8.31 7.47 -5.83
C LEU A 78 -9.11 6.72 -4.76
N TYR A 79 -10.13 5.98 -5.17
CA TYR A 79 -10.96 5.17 -4.28
C TYR A 79 -10.14 4.13 -3.49
N CYS A 80 -9.37 3.31 -4.21
CA CYS A 80 -8.55 2.25 -3.60
C CYS A 80 -7.48 2.83 -2.67
N GLY A 81 -6.88 3.96 -3.04
CA GLY A 81 -5.96 4.69 -2.17
C GLY A 81 -6.61 5.09 -0.84
N VAL A 82 -7.82 5.67 -0.87
CA VAL A 82 -8.54 6.04 0.35
C VAL A 82 -8.90 4.80 1.19
N LEU A 83 -9.38 3.72 0.57
CA LEU A 83 -9.70 2.47 1.27
C LEU A 83 -8.50 1.87 1.99
N PHE A 84 -7.32 1.89 1.36
CA PHE A 84 -6.09 1.38 1.97
C PHE A 84 -5.77 2.11 3.29
N TRP A 85 -5.88 3.44 3.28
CA TRP A 85 -5.67 4.26 4.50
C TRP A 85 -6.71 3.98 5.58
N ILE A 86 -8.00 3.86 5.20
CA ILE A 86 -9.08 3.52 6.12
C ILE A 86 -8.83 2.15 6.76
N GLN A 87 -8.47 1.14 5.98
CA GLN A 87 -8.24 -0.22 6.50
C GLN A 87 -7.05 -0.27 7.46
N CYS A 88 -5.95 0.42 7.16
CA CYS A 88 -4.83 0.53 8.09
C CYS A 88 -5.23 1.23 9.39
N LEU A 89 -6.06 2.29 9.31
CA LEU A 89 -6.61 2.95 10.50
C LEU A 89 -7.49 2.01 11.32
N ARG A 90 -8.36 1.21 10.69
CA ARG A 90 -9.20 0.22 11.38
C ARG A 90 -8.34 -0.80 12.14
N ALA A 91 -7.28 -1.31 11.51
CA ALA A 91 -6.33 -2.23 12.16
C ALA A 91 -5.60 -1.57 13.33
N GLY A 92 -5.19 -0.30 13.20
CA GLY A 92 -4.62 0.48 14.30
C GLY A 92 -5.63 0.74 15.44
N ASN A 93 -6.91 0.89 15.11
CA ASN A 93 -7.97 1.07 16.10
C ASN A 93 -8.18 -0.21 16.93
N ASP A 94 -8.15 -1.38 16.30
CA ASP A 94 -8.26 -2.69 16.99
C ASP A 94 -7.19 -2.90 18.07
N VAL A 95 -6.02 -2.29 17.90
CA VAL A 95 -4.91 -2.34 18.88
C VAL A 95 -4.79 -1.09 19.75
N ASN A 96 -5.76 -0.16 19.66
CA ASN A 96 -5.81 1.10 20.43
C ASN A 96 -4.58 2.00 20.27
N VAL A 97 -4.01 2.11 19.07
CA VAL A 97 -2.82 2.96 18.81
C VAL A 97 -3.10 4.23 18.02
N LEU A 98 -4.37 4.48 17.65
CA LEU A 98 -4.74 5.69 16.94
C LEU A 98 -4.63 6.94 17.82
N THR A 99 -4.19 8.04 17.23
CA THR A 99 -4.34 9.37 17.85
C THR A 99 -5.80 9.81 17.84
N ASN A 100 -6.17 10.75 18.72
CA ASN A 100 -7.54 11.31 18.75
C ASN A 100 -8.00 11.81 17.38
N VAL A 101 -7.11 12.51 16.65
CA VAL A 101 -7.41 13.05 15.31
C VAL A 101 -7.68 11.94 14.29
N GLN A 102 -6.95 10.82 14.36
CA GLN A 102 -7.15 9.67 13.48
C GLN A 102 -8.44 8.92 13.82
N HIS A 103 -8.75 8.77 15.11
CA HIS A 103 -9.98 8.14 15.58
C HIS A 103 -11.23 8.95 15.21
N GLU A 104 -11.20 10.27 15.42
CA GLU A 104 -12.27 11.20 14.99
C GLU A 104 -12.49 11.15 13.48
N PHE A 105 -11.41 11.15 12.69
CA PHE A 105 -11.48 11.01 11.25
C PHE A 105 -12.15 9.68 10.86
N LEU A 106 -11.71 8.56 11.42
CA LEU A 106 -12.22 7.24 11.12
C LEU A 106 -13.73 7.13 11.42
N ASN A 107 -14.16 7.61 12.59
CA ASN A 107 -15.57 7.65 12.95
C ASN A 107 -16.38 8.56 12.03
N GLY A 108 -15.83 9.73 11.68
CA GLY A 108 -16.45 10.64 10.71
C GLY A 108 -16.68 9.98 9.35
N VAL A 109 -15.73 9.17 8.87
CA VAL A 109 -15.91 8.39 7.64
C VAL A 109 -17.06 7.39 7.79
N PHE A 110 -17.11 6.60 8.86
CA PHE A 110 -18.14 5.55 9.01
C PHE A 110 -19.56 6.09 9.27
N VAL A 111 -19.67 7.29 9.83
CA VAL A 111 -20.97 7.98 9.92
C VAL A 111 -21.51 8.35 8.53
N ASN A 112 -20.64 8.74 7.59
CA ASN A 112 -21.04 9.16 6.24
C ASN A 112 -21.05 8.00 5.23
N HIS A 113 -20.21 7.00 5.44
CA HIS A 113 -19.99 5.86 4.57
C HIS A 113 -19.78 4.59 5.42
N PRO A 114 -20.89 3.94 5.84
CA PRO A 114 -20.83 2.68 6.58
C PRO A 114 -20.04 1.61 5.80
N LEU A 115 -19.45 0.67 6.52
CA LEU A 115 -18.50 -0.33 6.00
C LEU A 115 -19.10 -1.18 4.88
N GLU A 116 -20.35 -1.59 5.06
CA GLU A 116 -21.16 -2.36 4.12
C GLU A 116 -21.47 -1.60 2.82
N THR A 117 -21.22 -0.29 2.78
CA THR A 117 -21.41 0.54 1.58
C THR A 117 -20.14 0.82 0.81
N LEU A 118 -18.98 0.38 1.33
CA LEU A 118 -17.66 0.61 0.74
C LEU A 118 -17.26 -0.63 -0.07
N PRO A 119 -17.53 -0.69 -1.39
CA PRO A 119 -17.24 -1.86 -2.22
C PRO A 119 -15.74 -2.18 -2.29
N VAL A 120 -15.41 -3.47 -2.29
CA VAL A 120 -14.05 -3.97 -2.53
C VAL A 120 -14.11 -4.97 -3.69
N PRO A 121 -13.60 -4.61 -4.87
CA PRO A 121 -13.51 -5.54 -6.00
C PRO A 121 -12.74 -6.80 -5.62
N VAL A 122 -13.20 -7.99 -6.03
CA VAL A 122 -12.60 -9.27 -5.63
C VAL A 122 -11.08 -9.37 -5.87
N PRO A 123 -10.47 -8.79 -6.94
CA PRO A 123 -9.02 -8.86 -7.11
C PRO A 123 -8.24 -8.17 -5.99
N LEU A 124 -8.87 -7.23 -5.27
CA LEU A 124 -8.27 -6.49 -4.16
C LEU A 124 -8.66 -7.04 -2.79
N LEU A 125 -9.71 -7.87 -2.70
CA LEU A 125 -10.31 -8.30 -1.43
C LEU A 125 -9.28 -8.94 -0.51
N LYS A 126 -8.53 -9.94 -1.00
CA LYS A 126 -7.48 -10.60 -0.21
C LYS A 126 -6.34 -9.67 0.20
N LEU A 127 -5.99 -8.69 -0.63
CA LEU A 127 -4.97 -7.71 -0.27
C LEU A 127 -5.45 -6.85 0.90
N ILE A 128 -6.67 -6.31 0.82
CA ILE A 128 -7.26 -5.46 1.86
C ILE A 128 -7.47 -6.25 3.17
N GLU A 129 -7.88 -7.52 3.09
CA GLU A 129 -7.96 -8.41 4.25
C GLU A 129 -6.61 -8.57 4.98
N THR A 130 -5.48 -8.52 4.27
CA THR A 130 -4.16 -8.60 4.92
C THR A 130 -3.74 -7.32 5.65
N LEU A 131 -4.43 -6.19 5.43
CA LEU A 131 -4.20 -4.93 6.15
C LEU A 131 -4.94 -4.95 7.50
N CYS A 132 -4.73 -5.98 8.29
CA CYS A 132 -5.38 -6.19 9.57
C CYS A 132 -4.35 -6.20 10.73
N SER A 133 -4.83 -6.17 11.97
CA SER A 133 -4.05 -6.61 13.11
C SER A 133 -4.03 -8.15 13.14
N SER A 134 -3.00 -8.76 13.70
CA SER A 134 -2.97 -10.20 13.91
C SER A 134 -2.22 -10.56 15.19
N GLN A 135 -2.61 -11.68 15.81
CA GLN A 135 -1.93 -12.22 16.99
C GLN A 135 -0.88 -13.26 16.53
N PRO A 136 0.40 -13.14 16.95
CA PRO A 136 1.40 -14.16 16.66
C PRO A 136 1.09 -15.52 17.31
N GLU A 137 1.62 -16.60 16.73
CA GLU A 137 1.41 -18.01 17.12
C GLU A 137 1.80 -18.33 18.57
N PHE A 138 2.69 -17.53 19.18
CA PHE A 138 3.17 -17.73 20.56
C PHE A 138 2.64 -16.66 21.55
N PRO A 139 1.33 -16.64 21.88
CA PRO A 139 0.85 -15.98 23.09
C PRO A 139 1.44 -16.69 24.32
N PRO A 140 1.80 -15.99 25.40
CA PRO A 140 1.56 -14.58 25.71
C PRO A 140 2.76 -13.64 25.43
N HIS A 141 3.84 -14.15 24.82
CA HIS A 141 5.13 -13.43 24.81
C HIS A 141 5.23 -12.31 23.77
N HIS A 142 4.30 -12.25 22.81
CA HIS A 142 4.31 -11.24 21.73
C HIS A 142 2.97 -10.53 21.64
N GLY A 143 3.01 -9.18 21.54
CA GLY A 143 1.84 -8.36 21.27
C GLY A 143 1.35 -8.54 19.82
N LYS A 144 0.15 -8.03 19.53
CA LYS A 144 -0.40 -8.00 18.17
C LYS A 144 0.54 -7.25 17.20
N VAL A 145 0.55 -7.68 15.94
CA VAL A 145 1.21 -7.02 14.80
C VAL A 145 0.15 -6.24 14.02
N TYR A 146 0.44 -5.01 13.59
CA TYR A 146 -0.49 -4.20 12.80
C TYR A 146 0.22 -3.32 11.75
N PRO A 147 -0.45 -2.94 10.65
CA PRO A 147 0.05 -1.96 9.69
C PRO A 147 0.04 -0.57 10.30
N ARG A 148 1.22 0.05 10.42
CA ARG A 148 1.37 1.41 10.93
C ARG A 148 1.43 2.40 9.79
N ILE A 149 0.67 3.49 9.93
CA ILE A 149 0.75 4.65 9.05
C ILE A 149 1.36 5.86 9.78
N PRO A 150 1.98 6.81 9.06
CA PRO A 150 2.49 8.04 9.64
C PRO A 150 1.40 8.85 10.33
N VAL A 151 1.73 9.46 11.47
CA VAL A 151 0.84 10.43 12.16
C VAL A 151 0.59 11.66 11.28
N GLN A 152 1.61 12.05 10.51
CA GLN A 152 1.55 13.12 9.52
C GLN A 152 1.72 12.51 8.12
N PRO A 153 0.62 12.21 7.40
CA PRO A 153 0.68 11.46 6.15
C PRO A 153 1.31 12.25 5.00
N GLY A 154 1.16 13.57 5.00
CA GLY A 154 1.68 14.44 3.95
C GLY A 154 2.45 15.66 4.47
N PRO A 155 2.97 16.49 3.55
CA PRO A 155 3.77 17.66 3.89
C PRO A 155 2.95 18.75 4.58
N SER A 156 3.65 19.71 5.21
CA SER A 156 3.02 20.88 5.84
C SER A 156 2.35 21.81 4.82
N ARG A 157 2.77 21.78 3.56
CA ARG A 157 2.22 22.51 2.41
C ARG A 157 2.10 21.60 1.20
N ARG A 158 1.02 21.73 0.43
CA ARG A 158 0.73 20.95 -0.78
C ARG A 158 1.76 21.16 -1.90
N ASP A 159 2.32 22.37 -2.02
CA ASP A 159 3.38 22.67 -3.00
C ASP A 159 4.73 22.01 -2.71
N ALA A 160 4.92 21.35 -1.56
CA ALA A 160 6.05 20.45 -1.35
C ALA A 160 5.86 19.09 -2.01
N PHE A 161 4.65 18.78 -2.50
CA PHE A 161 4.21 17.55 -3.16
C PHE A 161 4.25 16.28 -2.28
N MET A 162 5.38 15.96 -1.68
CA MET A 162 5.58 14.84 -0.77
C MET A 162 6.48 15.22 0.40
N ARG A 163 6.53 14.35 1.41
CA ARG A 163 7.49 14.48 2.52
C ARG A 163 8.84 13.90 2.10
N ASN A 164 9.90 14.69 2.26
CA ASN A 164 11.27 14.27 1.95
C ASN A 164 11.92 13.50 3.12
N ASP A 165 11.36 13.59 4.32
CA ASP A 165 11.92 13.06 5.56
C ASP A 165 11.38 11.68 5.95
N VAL A 166 10.40 11.15 5.20
CA VAL A 166 9.68 9.91 5.51
C VAL A 166 9.71 9.00 4.29
N LEU A 167 10.54 7.96 4.35
CA LEU A 167 10.67 6.97 3.28
C LEU A 167 9.35 6.23 3.04
N GLU A 168 8.57 6.05 4.10
CA GLU A 168 7.27 5.38 4.08
C GLU A 168 6.25 6.07 3.17
N SER A 169 6.39 7.38 2.93
CA SER A 169 5.52 8.12 2.02
C SER A 169 5.60 7.62 0.56
N HIS A 170 6.68 6.92 0.19
CA HIS A 170 6.84 6.32 -1.15
C HIS A 170 6.23 4.93 -1.28
N PHE A 171 5.64 4.39 -0.22
CA PHE A 171 5.00 3.06 -0.22
C PHE A 171 3.52 3.11 0.12
N LEU A 172 3.01 4.28 0.49
CA LEU A 172 1.62 4.51 0.81
C LEU A 172 0.93 5.24 -0.36
N PRO A 173 -0.38 5.06 -0.55
CA PRO A 173 -1.09 5.73 -1.65
C PRO A 173 -0.95 7.25 -1.57
N ASN A 174 -0.42 7.88 -2.62
CA ASN A 174 -0.28 9.33 -2.72
C ASN A 174 -1.60 9.96 -3.23
N VAL A 175 -2.61 9.99 -2.36
CA VAL A 175 -3.93 10.55 -2.66
C VAL A 175 -3.85 12.00 -3.20
N PRO A 176 -3.07 12.92 -2.62
CA PRO A 176 -2.86 14.25 -3.19
C PRO A 176 -2.29 14.24 -4.61
N GLY A 177 -1.38 13.31 -4.92
CA GLY A 177 -0.85 13.13 -6.27
C GLY A 177 -1.92 12.67 -7.26
N ILE A 178 -2.82 11.76 -6.86
CA ILE A 178 -3.93 11.33 -7.72
C ILE A 178 -4.92 12.49 -7.98
N PHE A 179 -5.17 13.34 -6.97
CA PHE A 179 -5.91 14.59 -7.19
C PHE A 179 -5.18 15.52 -8.18
N ALA A 180 -3.86 15.63 -8.10
CA ALA A 180 -3.10 16.42 -9.06
C ALA A 180 -3.22 15.89 -10.50
N LEU A 181 -3.32 14.57 -10.70
CA LEU A 181 -3.60 13.99 -12.01
C LEU A 181 -4.99 14.39 -12.54
N LEU A 182 -6.02 14.38 -11.68
CA LEU A 182 -7.37 14.81 -12.04
C LEU A 182 -7.42 16.30 -12.37
N GLU A 183 -6.76 17.13 -11.56
CA GLU A 183 -6.63 18.58 -11.78
C GLU A 183 -5.91 18.89 -13.11
N ASP A 184 -4.83 18.16 -13.43
CA ASP A 184 -4.12 18.35 -14.70
C ASP A 184 -4.96 17.92 -15.90
N LEU A 185 -5.69 16.80 -15.83
CA LEU A 185 -6.66 16.40 -16.86
C LEU A 185 -7.70 17.49 -17.10
N ASN A 186 -8.32 18.00 -16.03
CA ASN A 186 -9.33 19.05 -16.17
C ASN A 186 -8.76 20.33 -16.79
N ARG A 187 -7.50 20.68 -16.47
CA ARG A 187 -6.79 21.78 -17.13
C ARG A 187 -6.63 21.54 -18.63
N LEU A 188 -6.33 20.31 -19.07
CA LEU A 188 -6.23 19.95 -20.49
C LEU A 188 -7.60 20.01 -21.19
N PHE A 189 -8.66 19.52 -20.54
CA PHE A 189 -10.03 19.56 -21.06
C PHE A 189 -10.55 20.99 -21.24
N SER A 190 -10.08 21.93 -20.41
CA SER A 190 -10.51 23.34 -20.41
C SER A 190 -9.71 24.23 -21.36
N GLN A 191 -8.78 23.68 -22.16
CA GLN A 191 -8.03 24.44 -23.17
C GLN A 191 -8.88 24.77 -24.40
N ASP A 192 -8.42 25.73 -25.19
CA ASP A 192 -9.01 26.04 -26.50
C ASP A 192 -7.93 25.87 -27.60
N PRO A 193 -7.97 24.78 -28.40
CA PRO A 193 -8.95 23.69 -28.36
C PRO A 193 -8.72 22.71 -27.17
N PRO A 194 -9.77 21.99 -26.71
CA PRO A 194 -9.65 20.97 -25.68
C PRO A 194 -8.65 19.86 -26.04
N VAL A 195 -7.87 19.41 -25.07
CA VAL A 195 -6.90 18.33 -25.24
C VAL A 195 -7.35 17.09 -24.48
N TYR A 196 -7.63 16.01 -25.21
CA TYR A 196 -7.96 14.70 -24.65
C TYR A 196 -6.79 13.74 -24.86
N PRO A 197 -6.01 13.41 -23.82
CA PRO A 197 -4.87 12.52 -23.97
C PRO A 197 -5.29 11.15 -24.52
N LYS A 198 -4.42 10.54 -25.33
CA LYS A 198 -4.56 9.13 -25.72
C LYS A 198 -4.07 8.23 -24.58
N ARG A 199 -4.37 6.93 -24.68
CA ARG A 199 -3.83 5.91 -23.77
C ARG A 199 -2.32 6.06 -23.63
N ASP A 200 -1.85 6.05 -22.39
CA ASP A 200 -0.45 6.27 -21.99
C ASP A 200 0.15 7.64 -22.34
N LYS A 201 -0.65 8.64 -22.72
CA LYS A 201 -0.15 9.98 -23.12
C LYS A 201 -0.46 11.11 -22.16
N HIS A 202 -1.12 10.84 -21.04
CA HIS A 202 -1.26 11.83 -19.97
C HIS A 202 -0.03 11.81 -19.06
N ILE A 203 0.95 12.67 -19.36
CA ILE A 203 2.24 12.77 -18.68
C ILE A 203 2.46 14.23 -18.23
N PRO A 204 2.01 14.63 -17.02
CA PRO A 204 2.02 16.03 -16.56
C PRO A 204 3.43 16.61 -16.37
N VAL A 205 4.40 15.79 -15.97
CA VAL A 205 5.80 16.19 -15.80
C VAL A 205 6.67 15.41 -16.76
N THR A 206 7.43 16.11 -17.59
CA THR A 206 8.33 15.54 -18.60
C THR A 206 9.79 15.89 -18.31
N GLU A 207 10.75 15.20 -18.92
CA GLU A 207 12.18 15.44 -18.69
C GLU A 207 12.65 16.83 -19.16
N ASN A 208 12.12 17.26 -20.32
CA ASN A 208 12.64 18.37 -21.12
C ASN A 208 11.93 19.72 -20.88
N ALA A 209 11.08 19.80 -19.85
CA ALA A 209 10.32 21.00 -19.56
C ALA A 209 10.17 21.23 -18.05
N VAL A 210 10.17 22.51 -17.68
CA VAL A 210 9.68 22.94 -16.37
C VAL A 210 8.15 22.77 -16.38
N SER A 211 7.61 22.09 -15.39
CA SER A 211 6.18 21.79 -15.32
C SER A 211 5.66 21.96 -13.90
N THR A 212 4.47 22.55 -13.76
CA THR A 212 3.78 22.64 -12.48
C THR A 212 2.75 21.52 -12.38
N PHE A 213 2.90 20.66 -11.37
CA PHE A 213 2.02 19.52 -11.12
C PHE A 213 1.67 19.46 -9.63
N GLY A 214 0.38 19.42 -9.30
CA GLY A 214 -0.08 19.40 -7.91
C GLY A 214 0.42 20.59 -7.09
N HIS A 215 0.48 21.79 -7.69
CA HIS A 215 1.03 23.02 -7.12
C HIS A 215 2.57 23.05 -6.90
N LYS A 216 3.29 21.96 -7.18
CA LYS A 216 4.75 21.91 -7.18
C LYS A 216 5.29 22.23 -8.57
N THR A 217 6.20 23.19 -8.66
CA THR A 217 7.01 23.38 -9.87
C THR A 217 8.18 22.40 -9.86
N PHE A 218 8.22 21.53 -10.86
CA PHE A 218 9.34 20.64 -11.14
C PHE A 218 10.24 21.30 -12.18
N GLY A 219 11.53 21.45 -11.84
CA GLY A 219 12.55 21.95 -12.78
C GLY A 219 12.86 20.97 -13.91
N LEU A 220 13.88 21.29 -14.71
CA LEU A 220 14.45 20.34 -15.67
C LEU A 220 14.98 19.10 -14.93
N HIS A 221 15.02 17.93 -15.60
CA HIS A 221 15.44 16.69 -14.93
C HIS A 221 16.81 16.80 -14.23
N ALA A 222 17.77 17.50 -14.83
CA ALA A 222 19.10 17.74 -14.27
C ALA A 222 19.07 18.54 -12.95
N ASP A 223 18.06 19.38 -12.76
CA ASP A 223 17.93 20.27 -11.60
C ASP A 223 17.08 19.65 -10.47
N ARG A 224 16.43 18.49 -10.72
CA ARG A 224 15.59 17.82 -9.72
C ARG A 224 16.45 17.10 -8.70
N THR A 225 16.09 17.26 -7.43
CA THR A 225 16.60 16.40 -6.36
C THR A 225 16.14 14.96 -6.55
N GLU A 226 16.87 13.98 -5.99
CA GLU A 226 16.43 12.58 -6.05
C GLU A 226 15.04 12.38 -5.43
N ALA A 227 14.74 13.06 -4.33
CA ALA A 227 13.41 13.01 -3.72
C ALA A 227 12.31 13.50 -4.68
N GLU A 228 12.56 14.60 -5.40
CA GLU A 228 11.62 15.10 -6.42
C GLU A 228 11.46 14.12 -7.57
N LYS A 229 12.55 13.50 -8.06
CA LYS A 229 12.46 12.46 -9.09
C LYS A 229 11.56 11.33 -8.62
N TRP A 230 11.90 10.67 -7.51
CA TRP A 230 11.14 9.53 -7.00
C TRP A 230 9.67 9.86 -6.64
N SER A 231 9.38 11.12 -6.30
CA SER A 231 7.99 11.55 -6.08
C SER A 231 7.11 11.44 -7.35
N LEU A 232 7.69 11.57 -8.55
CA LEU A 232 6.97 11.50 -9.84
C LEU A 232 6.36 10.12 -10.13
N VAL A 233 6.87 9.09 -9.46
CA VAL A 233 6.40 7.69 -9.55
C VAL A 233 5.96 7.17 -8.20
N SER A 234 5.57 8.05 -7.29
CA SER A 234 4.95 7.63 -6.03
C SER A 234 3.66 6.83 -6.27
N PRO A 235 3.22 6.02 -5.30
CA PRO A 235 2.09 5.13 -5.50
C PRO A 235 0.81 5.87 -5.94
N GLY A 236 0.18 5.34 -6.98
CA GLY A 236 -0.89 5.98 -7.75
C GLY A 236 -0.43 6.73 -9.02
N LEU A 237 0.85 7.12 -9.12
CA LEU A 237 1.43 7.87 -10.25
C LEU A 237 2.36 7.04 -11.14
N GLN A 238 2.84 5.90 -10.64
CA GLN A 238 3.85 5.07 -11.31
C GLN A 238 3.39 4.44 -12.64
N TYR A 239 2.08 4.30 -12.84
CA TYR A 239 1.52 3.70 -14.05
C TYR A 239 0.89 4.75 -14.97
N PRO A 240 1.08 4.62 -16.30
CA PRO A 240 0.46 5.52 -17.25
C PRO A 240 -1.06 5.42 -17.21
N CYS A 241 -1.76 6.45 -17.68
CA CYS A 241 -3.23 6.45 -17.73
C CYS A 241 -3.72 5.44 -18.77
N GLU A 242 -4.59 4.53 -18.33
CA GLU A 242 -5.15 3.45 -19.13
C GLU A 242 -6.27 3.93 -20.06
N ALA A 243 -6.80 5.14 -19.84
CA ALA A 243 -7.92 5.71 -20.58
C ALA A 243 -7.52 6.08 -22.01
N ASP A 244 -8.35 5.67 -22.98
CA ASP A 244 -8.25 6.14 -24.35
C ASP A 244 -8.81 7.57 -24.51
N GLN A 245 -8.61 8.15 -25.69
CA GLN A 245 -9.06 9.52 -25.98
C GLN A 245 -10.58 9.69 -25.84
N LYS A 246 -11.38 8.69 -26.24
CA LYS A 246 -12.84 8.76 -26.18
C LYS A 246 -13.34 8.69 -24.74
N LEU A 247 -12.70 7.88 -23.90
CA LEU A 247 -13.02 7.82 -22.48
C LEU A 247 -12.67 9.14 -21.79
N ASN A 248 -11.54 9.76 -22.13
CA ASN A 248 -11.16 11.07 -21.61
C ASN A 248 -12.13 12.17 -22.04
N GLU A 249 -12.56 12.17 -23.31
CA GLU A 249 -13.59 13.07 -23.82
C GLU A 249 -14.92 12.89 -23.07
N ALA A 250 -15.40 11.66 -22.92
CA ALA A 250 -16.62 11.36 -22.18
C ALA A 250 -16.52 11.71 -20.70
N PHE A 251 -15.34 11.57 -20.08
CA PHE A 251 -15.10 11.92 -18.68
C PHE A 251 -15.06 13.45 -18.49
N ALA A 252 -14.52 14.20 -19.46
CA ALA A 252 -14.47 15.66 -19.41
C ALA A 252 -15.86 16.28 -19.24
N GLU A 253 -16.87 15.75 -19.94
CA GLU A 253 -18.27 16.21 -19.83
C GLU A 253 -18.85 16.03 -18.41
N ARG A 254 -18.32 15.09 -17.63
CA ARG A 254 -18.84 14.69 -16.31
C ARG A 254 -17.90 15.04 -15.15
N TYR A 255 -16.76 15.67 -15.43
CA TYR A 255 -15.75 15.95 -14.41
C TYR A 255 -16.32 16.79 -13.26
N HIS A 256 -17.19 17.76 -13.57
CA HIS A 256 -17.81 18.63 -12.58
C HIS A 256 -18.83 17.92 -11.67
N ASP A 257 -19.42 16.80 -12.11
CA ASP A 257 -20.38 16.02 -11.33
C ASP A 257 -19.74 15.39 -10.09
N PHE A 258 -18.41 15.19 -10.11
CA PHE A 258 -17.68 14.65 -8.97
C PHE A 258 -17.47 15.66 -7.84
N GLU A 259 -17.71 16.95 -8.04
CA GLU A 259 -17.51 17.99 -7.03
C GLU A 259 -16.15 17.94 -6.30
N PHE A 260 -15.06 17.64 -7.03
CA PHE A 260 -13.74 17.54 -6.42
C PHE A 260 -13.38 18.83 -5.65
N PRO A 261 -12.76 18.70 -4.46
CA PRO A 261 -12.42 19.85 -3.65
C PRO A 261 -11.37 20.71 -4.35
N VAL A 262 -11.60 22.03 -4.36
CA VAL A 262 -10.59 23.00 -4.80
C VAL A 262 -9.41 22.98 -3.84
N THR A 263 -8.20 22.98 -4.41
CA THR A 263 -6.96 22.89 -3.65
C THR A 263 -6.06 24.11 -3.90
N ALA A 264 -5.22 24.42 -2.92
CA ALA A 264 -4.26 25.52 -2.98
C ALA A 264 -2.86 25.06 -2.58
N ALA A 265 -1.83 25.71 -3.13
CA ALA A 265 -0.42 25.47 -2.80
C ALA A 265 -0.12 25.49 -1.29
N THR A 266 -0.82 26.35 -0.54
CA THR A 266 -0.65 26.56 0.90
C THR A 266 -1.45 25.59 1.77
N ASP A 267 -2.27 24.71 1.18
CA ASP A 267 -3.03 23.74 1.94
C ASP A 267 -2.12 22.81 2.74
N SER A 268 -2.46 22.61 4.01
CA SER A 268 -1.69 21.70 4.87
C SER A 268 -2.20 20.26 4.74
N LEU A 269 -1.31 19.37 4.30
CA LEU A 269 -1.56 17.94 4.14
C LEU A 269 -1.03 17.11 5.33
N SER A 270 -0.66 17.78 6.41
CA SER A 270 -0.10 17.17 7.63
C SER A 270 -1.12 16.36 8.45
N LYS A 271 -2.43 16.57 8.22
CA LYS A 271 -3.52 15.83 8.89
C LYS A 271 -4.18 14.86 7.93
N ILE A 272 -4.57 13.69 8.41
CA ILE A 272 -5.20 12.64 7.59
C ILE A 272 -6.45 13.11 6.85
N SER A 273 -7.33 13.88 7.51
CA SER A 273 -8.53 14.42 6.88
C SER A 273 -8.24 15.42 5.76
N SER A 274 -7.16 16.21 5.87
CA SER A 274 -6.71 17.08 4.78
C SER A 274 -6.04 16.29 3.67
N PHE A 275 -5.16 15.34 4.02
CA PHE A 275 -4.41 14.51 3.07
C PHE A 275 -5.33 13.67 2.17
N LEU A 276 -6.41 13.14 2.73
CA LEU A 276 -7.42 12.40 2.00
C LEU A 276 -8.53 13.29 1.42
N HIS A 277 -8.43 14.62 1.55
CA HIS A 277 -9.42 15.57 1.03
C HIS A 277 -10.86 15.39 1.58
N MET A 278 -10.96 14.93 2.83
CA MET A 278 -12.22 14.63 3.53
C MET A 278 -12.47 15.55 4.74
N LYS A 279 -11.82 16.72 4.81
CA LYS A 279 -11.93 17.64 5.96
C LYS A 279 -13.24 18.45 6.01
N ARG A 280 -13.76 18.89 4.86
CA ARG A 280 -14.90 19.84 4.78
C ARG A 280 -16.16 19.23 4.17
N LYS A 281 -15.99 18.51 3.07
CA LYS A 281 -17.06 17.86 2.31
C LYS A 281 -16.58 16.49 1.86
N MET A 282 -17.43 15.48 2.00
CA MET A 282 -17.20 14.12 1.49
C MET A 282 -18.09 13.77 0.29
N ALA A 283 -18.83 14.75 -0.25
CA ALA A 283 -19.75 14.55 -1.39
C ALA A 283 -19.04 13.94 -2.61
N TRP A 284 -17.84 14.43 -2.94
CA TRP A 284 -17.02 13.87 -4.01
C TRP A 284 -16.75 12.38 -3.83
N PHE A 285 -16.55 11.92 -2.58
CA PHE A 285 -16.25 10.54 -2.29
C PHE A 285 -17.48 9.64 -2.50
N THR A 286 -18.71 10.18 -2.38
CA THR A 286 -19.93 9.46 -2.77
C THR A 286 -19.92 9.10 -4.25
N HIS A 287 -19.58 10.03 -5.15
CA HIS A 287 -19.51 9.78 -6.59
C HIS A 287 -18.37 8.81 -6.96
N VAL A 288 -17.21 8.98 -6.32
CA VAL A 288 -16.09 8.04 -6.48
C VAL A 288 -16.47 6.62 -6.02
N LYS A 289 -17.23 6.51 -4.92
CA LYS A 289 -17.76 5.24 -4.40
C LYS A 289 -18.79 4.60 -5.35
N GLU A 290 -19.64 5.38 -6.01
CA GLU A 290 -20.58 4.88 -7.02
C GLU A 290 -19.87 4.25 -8.23
N VAL A 291 -18.77 4.87 -8.67
CA VAL A 291 -17.91 4.26 -9.71
C VAL A 291 -17.31 2.96 -9.20
N ALA A 292 -16.80 2.93 -7.96
CA ALA A 292 -16.25 1.72 -7.36
C ALA A 292 -17.30 0.61 -7.20
N ASN A 293 -18.56 0.94 -6.92
CA ASN A 293 -19.67 -0.03 -6.89
C ASN A 293 -19.87 -0.68 -8.27
N SER A 294 -19.85 0.13 -9.33
CA SER A 294 -19.98 -0.37 -10.71
C SER A 294 -18.79 -1.25 -11.13
N VAL A 295 -17.59 -0.86 -10.69
CA VAL A 295 -16.37 -1.68 -10.88
C VAL A 295 -16.51 -3.01 -10.15
N ALA A 296 -16.86 -3.01 -8.86
CA ALA A 296 -17.04 -4.23 -8.07
C ALA A 296 -18.10 -5.16 -8.66
N ALA A 297 -19.22 -4.61 -9.16
CA ALA A 297 -20.26 -5.38 -9.84
C ALA A 297 -19.78 -6.08 -11.13
N SER A 298 -18.67 -5.62 -11.72
CA SER A 298 -18.07 -6.25 -12.91
C SER A 298 -17.16 -7.44 -12.58
N PHE A 299 -16.86 -7.68 -11.30
CA PHE A 299 -16.07 -8.83 -10.87
C PHE A 299 -16.89 -9.69 -9.88
N GLU A 300 -17.26 -10.89 -10.31
CA GLU A 300 -18.00 -11.84 -9.49
C GLU A 300 -17.24 -12.18 -8.20
N GLY A 301 -17.96 -12.21 -7.08
CA GLY A 301 -17.36 -12.44 -5.75
C GLY A 301 -16.77 -11.19 -5.09
N SER A 302 -16.98 -10.00 -5.66
CA SER A 302 -16.64 -8.75 -4.98
C SER A 302 -17.45 -8.60 -3.70
N GLY A 303 -16.84 -7.98 -2.70
CA GLY A 303 -17.44 -7.74 -1.40
C GLY A 303 -17.42 -6.27 -1.03
N THR A 304 -17.37 -5.99 0.26
CA THR A 304 -17.33 -4.67 0.87
C THR A 304 -16.20 -4.59 1.89
N LEU A 305 -15.97 -3.41 2.46
CA LEU A 305 -14.98 -3.23 3.50
C LEU A 305 -15.39 -3.93 4.81
N ASP A 306 -16.68 -4.23 4.99
CA ASP A 306 -17.16 -5.02 6.14
C ASP A 306 -16.62 -6.46 6.10
N ASP A 307 -16.46 -7.04 4.91
CA ASP A 307 -15.86 -8.37 4.70
C ASP A 307 -14.35 -8.39 5.03
N CYS A 308 -13.72 -7.22 5.13
CA CYS A 308 -12.30 -7.07 5.46
C CYS A 308 -12.11 -6.78 6.96
N SER A 309 -12.09 -7.82 7.79
CA SER A 309 -11.95 -7.66 9.24
C SER A 309 -10.68 -6.86 9.64
N PRO A 310 -10.76 -5.93 10.61
CA PRO A 310 -9.59 -5.21 11.11
C PRO A 310 -8.67 -6.08 11.97
N HIS A 311 -9.11 -7.27 12.36
CA HIS A 311 -8.34 -8.30 13.03
C HIS A 311 -8.43 -9.59 12.23
N GLY A 312 -7.31 -10.21 11.89
CA GLY A 312 -7.37 -11.34 10.98
C GLY A 312 -6.07 -12.09 10.78
N VAL A 313 -5.86 -12.47 9.53
CA VAL A 313 -4.88 -13.47 9.11
C VAL A 313 -3.45 -13.07 9.50
N VAL A 314 -2.65 -14.08 9.84
CA VAL A 314 -1.23 -13.93 10.17
C VAL A 314 -0.35 -13.64 8.94
N SER A 315 -0.94 -13.48 7.75
CA SER A 315 -0.25 -13.17 6.50
C SER A 315 0.56 -11.87 6.60
N ASN A 316 0.10 -10.89 7.39
CA ASN A 316 0.84 -9.66 7.67
C ASN A 316 2.11 -9.87 8.53
N GLN A 317 2.29 -11.06 9.13
CA GLN A 317 3.50 -11.47 9.84
C GLN A 317 4.53 -12.13 8.90
N VAL A 318 4.18 -12.30 7.62
CA VAL A 318 5.08 -12.79 6.59
C VAL A 318 5.60 -11.60 5.80
N MET A 319 6.92 -11.44 5.79
CA MET A 319 7.61 -10.40 5.06
C MET A 319 7.98 -10.91 3.66
N ALA A 320 7.47 -10.25 2.62
CA ALA A 320 7.90 -10.47 1.25
C ALA A 320 9.21 -9.69 1.01
N CYS A 321 10.34 -10.40 0.99
CA CYS A 321 11.63 -9.80 0.66
C CYS A 321 11.78 -9.71 -0.86
N LEU A 322 11.71 -8.51 -1.40
CA LEU A 322 11.92 -8.28 -2.83
C LEU A 322 13.37 -8.61 -3.20
N SER A 323 13.52 -9.36 -4.28
CA SER A 323 14.82 -9.77 -4.80
C SER A 323 15.43 -8.62 -5.60
N LEU A 324 16.76 -8.62 -5.68
CA LEU A 324 17.47 -7.66 -6.50
C LEU A 324 17.09 -7.89 -7.99
N PRO A 325 16.54 -6.89 -8.69
CA PRO A 325 16.23 -7.03 -10.11
C PRO A 325 17.52 -7.15 -10.93
N LYS A 326 17.41 -7.73 -12.15
CA LYS A 326 18.53 -7.83 -13.10
C LYS A 326 19.12 -6.46 -13.45
N HIS A 327 18.25 -5.46 -13.55
CA HIS A 327 18.59 -4.06 -13.77
C HIS A 327 18.02 -3.24 -12.62
N LEU A 328 18.85 -2.42 -11.98
CA LEU A 328 18.39 -1.50 -10.94
C LEU A 328 17.46 -0.45 -11.58
N PRO A 329 16.38 -0.05 -10.88
CA PRO A 329 15.52 1.01 -11.37
C PRO A 329 16.31 2.32 -11.43
N GLU A 330 16.10 3.08 -12.51
CA GLU A 330 16.73 4.38 -12.70
C GLU A 330 15.88 5.48 -12.06
N PRO A 331 16.49 6.61 -11.62
CA PRO A 331 15.71 7.76 -11.18
C PRO A 331 14.75 8.21 -12.29
N PRO A 332 13.44 8.34 -11.99
CA PRO A 332 12.45 8.67 -13.01
C PRO A 332 12.69 10.07 -13.62
N THR A 333 12.47 10.14 -14.92
CA THR A 333 12.61 11.36 -15.74
C THR A 333 11.29 12.10 -15.90
N CYS A 334 10.17 11.38 -15.77
CA CYS A 334 8.80 11.87 -15.95
C CYS A 334 7.82 11.18 -14.98
N THR A 335 6.57 11.64 -14.97
CA THR A 335 5.48 10.90 -14.33
C THR A 335 5.19 9.61 -15.10
N ALA A 336 4.82 8.53 -14.41
CA ALA A 336 4.57 7.22 -15.01
C ALA A 336 5.77 6.65 -15.80
N ASP A 337 6.99 6.94 -15.34
CA ASP A 337 8.22 6.45 -15.97
C ASP A 337 8.39 4.93 -15.78
N LYS A 338 8.38 4.19 -16.88
CA LYS A 338 8.54 2.73 -16.87
C LYS A 338 9.92 2.30 -16.39
N CYS A 339 10.95 3.13 -16.52
CA CYS A 339 12.32 2.82 -16.05
C CYS A 339 12.42 2.76 -14.52
N ALA A 340 11.47 3.35 -13.80
CA ALA A 340 11.38 3.27 -12.35
C ALA A 340 10.59 2.03 -11.85
N THR A 341 9.93 1.31 -12.76
CA THR A 341 9.25 0.05 -12.43
C THR A 341 10.26 -1.10 -12.37
N TYR A 342 9.99 -2.12 -11.55
CA TYR A 342 10.87 -3.27 -11.38
C TYR A 342 10.08 -4.58 -11.38
N GLU A 343 10.72 -5.66 -11.82
CA GLU A 343 10.12 -6.99 -11.85
C GLU A 343 9.94 -7.53 -10.43
N PHE A 344 8.72 -7.96 -10.10
CA PHE A 344 8.43 -8.60 -8.82
C PHE A 344 9.00 -10.02 -8.78
N SER A 345 10.19 -10.15 -8.20
CA SER A 345 10.68 -11.43 -7.70
C SER A 345 10.88 -11.31 -6.20
N TYR A 346 10.47 -12.30 -5.42
CA TYR A 346 10.51 -12.20 -3.96
C TYR A 346 10.79 -13.54 -3.29
N LYS A 347 11.21 -13.46 -2.03
CA LYS A 347 11.32 -14.60 -1.10
C LYS A 347 10.51 -14.27 0.14
N LEU A 348 9.73 -15.22 0.63
CA LEU A 348 9.00 -15.05 1.88
C LEU A 348 9.93 -15.30 3.07
N LYS A 349 9.79 -14.48 4.13
CA LYS A 349 10.42 -14.69 5.43
C LYS A 349 9.39 -14.49 6.53
N SER A 350 9.44 -15.32 7.55
CA SER A 350 8.68 -15.10 8.78
C SER A 350 9.46 -15.62 9.98
N THR A 351 9.13 -15.09 11.16
CA THR A 351 9.58 -15.62 12.44
C THR A 351 8.60 -16.61 13.05
N ALA A 352 7.42 -16.80 12.44
CA ALA A 352 6.45 -17.81 12.85
C ALA A 352 6.93 -19.22 12.44
N HIS A 353 6.67 -20.22 13.30
CA HIS A 353 7.19 -21.56 13.10
C HIS A 353 6.24 -22.45 12.29
N ASN A 354 4.91 -22.29 12.45
CA ASN A 354 3.91 -23.06 11.71
C ASN A 354 2.87 -22.15 11.04
N LEU A 355 3.27 -21.48 9.96
CA LEU A 355 2.32 -20.70 9.17
C LEU A 355 1.43 -21.61 8.33
N PRO A 356 0.11 -21.38 8.31
CA PRO A 356 -0.76 -22.04 7.35
C PRO A 356 -0.33 -21.69 5.91
N ALA A 357 -0.32 -22.66 5.00
CA ALA A 357 0.03 -22.44 3.59
C ALA A 357 -0.81 -21.33 2.92
N LEU A 358 -2.08 -21.19 3.33
CA LEU A 358 -2.95 -20.10 2.86
C LEU A 358 -2.45 -18.71 3.30
N ALA A 359 -1.85 -18.60 4.49
CA ALA A 359 -1.29 -17.34 4.96
C ALA A 359 -0.03 -16.95 4.16
N GLU A 360 0.82 -17.92 3.83
CA GLU A 360 1.97 -17.71 2.96
C GLU A 360 1.55 -17.29 1.55
N ALA A 361 0.58 -18.00 0.96
CA ALA A 361 0.03 -17.66 -0.36
C ALA A 361 -0.62 -16.27 -0.37
N ALA A 362 -1.38 -15.92 0.69
CA ALA A 362 -1.98 -14.61 0.83
C ALA A 362 -0.93 -13.50 0.96
N ALA A 363 0.15 -13.72 1.72
CA ALA A 363 1.25 -12.76 1.84
C ALA A 363 2.03 -12.58 0.53
N ALA A 364 2.26 -13.69 -0.18
CA ALA A 364 2.90 -13.73 -1.49
C ALA A 364 2.09 -12.94 -2.55
N PHE A 365 0.77 -13.08 -2.48
CA PHE A 365 -0.17 -12.35 -3.33
C PHE A 365 -0.29 -10.87 -2.94
N SER A 366 -0.50 -10.57 -1.65
CA SER A 366 -0.85 -9.22 -1.21
C SER A 366 0.36 -8.29 -1.10
N GLN A 367 1.53 -8.82 -0.73
CA GLN A 367 2.78 -8.09 -0.56
C GLN A 367 2.59 -6.78 0.21
N THR A 368 1.79 -6.80 1.28
CA THR A 368 1.55 -5.61 2.10
C THR A 368 2.67 -5.38 3.09
N HIS A 369 3.35 -6.42 3.57
CA HIS A 369 4.55 -6.33 4.40
C HIS A 369 5.77 -6.73 3.56
N ILE A 370 6.50 -5.74 3.05
CA ILE A 370 7.64 -5.96 2.15
C ILE A 370 8.95 -5.54 2.80
N ARG A 371 10.04 -6.11 2.32
CA ARG A 371 11.39 -5.57 2.52
C ARG A 371 12.03 -5.31 1.17
N MET A 372 12.47 -4.08 0.97
CA MET A 372 13.19 -3.66 -0.25
C MET A 372 14.57 -4.32 -0.33
N PHE A 373 15.06 -4.45 -1.56
CA PHE A 373 16.42 -4.90 -1.80
C PHE A 373 17.45 -3.83 -1.36
N PRO A 374 18.60 -4.22 -0.75
CA PRO A 374 19.52 -3.29 -0.08
C PRO A 374 20.10 -2.18 -0.97
N ASN A 375 20.17 -2.40 -2.28
CA ASN A 375 20.80 -1.50 -3.24
C ASN A 375 19.80 -0.60 -3.98
N HIS A 376 18.54 -0.51 -3.53
CA HIS A 376 17.60 0.44 -4.13
C HIS A 376 18.16 1.88 -4.00
N PRO A 377 18.27 2.65 -5.09
CA PRO A 377 18.94 3.95 -5.09
C PRO A 377 18.39 4.92 -4.03
N TYR A 378 17.08 4.83 -3.74
CA TYR A 378 16.40 5.70 -2.78
C TYR A 378 15.79 5.00 -1.55
N LEU A 379 15.66 3.66 -1.54
CA LEU A 379 14.75 2.95 -0.60
C LEU A 379 15.45 1.87 0.25
N ARG A 380 16.78 1.96 0.39
CA ARG A 380 17.72 0.89 0.82
C ARG A 380 17.32 0.05 2.03
N THR A 381 16.54 0.58 2.98
CA THR A 381 16.15 -0.16 4.20
C THR A 381 14.66 -0.09 4.52
N PHE A 382 13.78 0.19 3.55
CA PHE A 382 12.34 0.13 3.82
C PHE A 382 11.87 -1.33 4.01
N GLY A 383 11.11 -1.56 5.09
CA GLY A 383 10.55 -2.85 5.48
C GLY A 383 10.71 -3.14 6.96
#